data_AF-A0A382AC28-F1
#
_entry.id   AF-A0A382AC28-F1
#
_cell.length_a   1.000
_cell.length_b   1.000
_cell.length_c   1.000
_cell.angle_alpha   90.00
_cell.angle_beta   90.00
_cell.angle_gamma   90.00
#
_symmetry.space_group_name_H-M   'P 1'
#
loop_
_entity.id
_entity.type
_entity.pdbx_description
1 polymer ?
#
loop_
_entity_poly.entity_id
_entity_poly.type
_entity_poly.pdbx_seq_one_letter_code
_entity_poly.pdbx_strand_id
1 'polypeptide(L)'
;MEGIKKLLSDLHSESQDLRNSATMALWNYWYLEAGEVAESHIRKGEDLLGLQKFEEAQAHFERVIETYPEFAEAHNKLATVLFLLGDYENSVNECKVTLKMNPHHFGAWHGMGLC
;
A
#
# COMPACT_ATOMS: atom_id res chain seq x y z
N MET A 1 16.36 3.65 9.50
CA MET A 1 16.46 2.24 9.05
C MET A 1 16.43 1.23 10.20
N GLU A 2 17.10 1.45 11.33
CA GLU A 2 17.08 0.49 12.47
C GLU A 2 15.68 0.26 13.04
N GLY A 3 14.82 1.29 13.06
CA GLY A 3 13.43 1.18 13.51
C GLY A 3 12.59 0.19 12.68
N ILE A 4 12.68 0.23 11.36
CA ILE A 4 11.87 -0.66 10.48
C ILE A 4 12.27 -2.13 10.69
N LYS A 5 13.57 -2.43 10.81
CA LYS A 5 14.03 -3.81 11.07
C LYS A 5 13.46 -4.35 12.38
N LYS A 6 13.43 -3.52 13.42
CA LYS A 6 12.82 -3.89 14.70
C LYS A 6 11.32 -4.16 14.54
N LEU A 7 10.58 -3.27 13.87
CA LEU A 7 9.15 -3.46 13.62
C LEU A 7 8.88 -4.76 12.83
N LEU A 8 9.68 -5.04 11.79
CA LEU A 8 9.58 -6.29 11.02
C LEU A 8 9.86 -7.51 11.89
N SER A 9 10.86 -7.45 12.77
CA SER A 9 11.11 -8.52 13.74
C SER A 9 9.95 -8.70 14.72
N ASP A 10 9.32 -7.61 15.16
CA ASP A 10 8.22 -7.64 16.13
C ASP A 10 6.93 -8.23 15.54
N LEU A 11 6.77 -8.28 14.21
CA LEU A 11 5.69 -9.03 13.54
C LEU A 11 5.74 -10.53 13.84
N HIS A 12 6.90 -11.08 14.23
CA HIS A 12 7.06 -12.49 14.59
C HIS A 12 6.97 -12.75 16.10
N SER A 13 6.67 -11.73 16.91
CA SER A 13 6.52 -11.88 18.36
C SER A 13 5.34 -12.80 18.72
N GLU A 14 5.45 -13.56 19.82
CA GLU A 14 4.32 -14.30 20.38
C GLU A 14 3.22 -13.36 20.92
N SER A 15 3.60 -12.17 21.36
CA SER A 15 2.67 -11.15 21.86
C SER A 15 1.86 -10.53 20.71
N GLN A 16 0.55 -10.69 20.77
CA GLN A 16 -0.38 -10.10 19.80
C GLN A 16 -0.31 -8.57 19.81
N ASP A 17 -0.17 -7.95 20.99
CA ASP A 17 -0.11 -6.50 21.11
C ASP A 17 1.15 -5.92 20.43
N LEU A 18 2.27 -6.63 20.51
CA LEU A 18 3.50 -6.24 19.81
C LEU A 18 3.34 -6.37 18.29
N ARG A 19 2.75 -7.48 17.81
CA ARG A 19 2.47 -7.63 16.37
C ARG A 19 1.53 -6.55 15.84
N ASN A 20 0.46 -6.24 16.59
CA ASN A 20 -0.50 -5.20 16.21
C ASN A 20 0.16 -3.82 16.18
N SER A 21 0.93 -3.48 17.21
CA SER A 21 1.66 -2.20 17.29
C SER A 21 2.68 -2.06 16.15
N ALA A 22 3.42 -3.14 15.86
CA ALA A 22 4.36 -3.17 14.75
C ALA A 22 3.67 -3.01 13.39
N THR A 23 2.55 -3.70 13.20
CA THR A 23 1.72 -3.59 11.98
C THR A 23 1.25 -2.15 11.76
N MET A 24 0.68 -1.52 12.79
CA MET A 24 0.23 -0.11 12.70
C MET A 24 1.39 0.85 12.40
N ALA A 25 2.54 0.64 13.04
CA ALA A 25 3.71 1.49 12.82
C ALA A 25 4.29 1.33 11.40
N LEU A 26 4.29 0.12 10.85
CA LEU A 26 4.70 -0.15 9.47
C LEU A 26 3.75 0.51 8.48
N TRP A 27 2.43 0.38 8.67
CA TRP A 27 1.46 1.08 7.83
C TRP A 27 1.66 2.60 7.89
N ASN A 28 1.81 3.16 9.09
CA ASN A 28 2.06 4.59 9.23
C ASN A 28 3.34 5.03 8.51
N TYR A 29 4.40 4.22 8.60
CA TYR A 29 5.65 4.48 7.88
C TYR A 29 5.43 4.45 6.36
N TRP A 30 4.73 3.45 5.84
CA TRP A 30 4.46 3.34 4.40
C TRP A 30 3.53 4.43 3.89
N TYR A 31 2.52 4.86 4.64
CA TYR A 31 1.64 5.96 4.24
C TYR A 31 2.38 7.30 4.17
N LEU A 32 3.37 7.51 5.04
CA LEU A 32 4.14 8.74 5.12
C LEU A 32 5.46 8.69 4.36
N GLU A 33 5.77 7.60 3.63
CA GLU A 33 7.04 7.39 2.94
C GLU A 33 7.36 8.53 1.96
N ALA A 34 6.35 9.02 1.23
CA ALA A 34 6.47 10.15 0.30
C ALA A 34 6.03 11.50 0.91
N GLY A 35 5.84 11.58 2.23
CA GLY A 35 5.46 12.78 2.97
C GLY A 35 3.95 13.01 3.12
N GLU A 36 3.58 13.97 3.96
CA GLU A 36 2.17 14.23 4.36
C GLU A 36 1.25 14.60 3.19
N VAL A 37 1.78 15.28 2.16
CA VAL A 37 0.99 15.63 0.96
C VAL A 37 0.63 14.37 0.18
N ALA A 38 1.59 13.47 -0.03
CA ALA A 38 1.35 12.20 -0.71
C ALA A 38 0.39 11.31 0.12
N GLU A 39 0.55 11.29 1.44
CA GLU A 39 -0.35 10.59 2.36
C GLU A 39 -1.80 11.09 2.25
N SER A 40 -2.00 12.41 2.19
CA SER A 40 -3.32 13.00 2.02
C SER A 40 -3.96 12.57 0.70
N HIS A 41 -3.16 12.45 -0.37
CA HIS A 41 -3.63 11.89 -1.62
C HIS A 41 -3.99 10.41 -1.52
N ILE A 42 -3.26 9.60 -0.76
CA ILE A 42 -3.64 8.21 -0.50
C ILE A 42 -5.00 8.14 0.19
N ARG A 43 -5.19 8.91 1.28
CA ARG A 43 -6.47 8.95 2.01
C ARG A 43 -7.63 9.34 1.14
N LYS A 44 -7.46 10.36 0.28
CA LYS A 44 -8.49 10.76 -0.68
C LYS A 44 -8.84 9.62 -1.65
N GLY A 45 -7.86 8.85 -2.12
CA GLY A 45 -8.11 7.69 -2.96
C GLY A 45 -8.86 6.57 -2.22
N GLU A 46 -8.56 6.37 -0.94
CA GLU A 46 -9.31 5.43 -0.09
C GLU A 46 -10.75 5.88 0.17
N ASP A 47 -11.00 7.17 0.30
CA ASP A 47 -12.36 7.71 0.40
C ASP A 47 -13.15 7.41 -0.89
N LEU A 48 -12.52 7.56 -2.07
CA LEU A 48 -13.13 7.19 -3.34
C LEU A 48 -13.46 5.69 -3.41
N LEU A 49 -12.54 4.83 -2.93
CA LEU A 49 -12.76 3.39 -2.80
C LEU A 49 -13.94 3.07 -1.87
N GLY A 50 -14.02 3.72 -0.71
CA GLY A 50 -15.13 3.56 0.25
C GLY A 50 -16.49 3.98 -0.32
N LEU A 51 -16.48 4.94 -1.26
CA LEU A 51 -17.64 5.37 -2.03
C LEU A 51 -17.90 4.51 -3.28
N GLN A 52 -17.13 3.44 -3.50
CA GLN A 52 -17.19 2.56 -4.68
C GLN A 52 -16.99 3.28 -6.02
N LYS A 53 -16.29 4.41 -6.01
CA LYS A 53 -15.94 5.19 -7.22
C LYS A 53 -14.61 4.69 -7.78
N PHE A 54 -14.60 3.45 -8.26
CA PHE A 54 -13.35 2.74 -8.57
C PHE A 54 -12.58 3.38 -9.73
N GLU A 55 -13.24 3.82 -10.79
CA GLU A 55 -12.60 4.49 -11.92
C GLU A 55 -12.02 5.86 -11.53
N GLU A 56 -12.71 6.60 -10.65
CA GLU A 56 -12.17 7.86 -10.10
C GLU A 56 -10.96 7.58 -9.20
N ALA A 57 -11.00 6.52 -8.41
CA ALA A 57 -9.89 6.10 -7.55
C ALA A 57 -8.67 5.69 -8.39
N GLN A 58 -8.88 4.93 -9.48
CA GLN A 58 -7.81 4.53 -10.41
C GLN A 58 -7.10 5.77 -10.96
N ALA A 59 -7.85 6.66 -11.61
CA ALA A 59 -7.30 7.88 -12.21
C ALA A 59 -6.64 8.80 -11.17
N HIS A 60 -7.10 8.76 -9.91
CA HIS A 60 -6.48 9.50 -8.82
C HIS A 60 -5.14 8.88 -8.42
N PHE A 61 -5.03 7.56 -8.21
CA PHE A 61 -3.77 6.91 -7.86
C PHE A 61 -2.74 6.96 -8.99
N GLU A 62 -3.15 6.86 -10.25
CA GLU A 62 -2.27 7.06 -11.41
C GLU A 62 -1.57 8.43 -11.36
N ARG A 63 -2.31 9.51 -11.04
CA ARG A 63 -1.72 10.87 -10.86
C ARG A 63 -0.79 10.98 -9.65
N VAL A 64 -1.09 10.24 -8.57
CA VAL A 64 -0.19 10.17 -7.41
C VAL A 64 1.13 9.53 -7.84
N ILE A 65 1.07 8.44 -8.61
CA ILE A 65 2.26 7.75 -9.14
C ILE A 65 3.05 8.64 -10.10
N GLU A 66 2.38 9.42 -10.97
CA GLU A 66 3.06 10.39 -11.85
C GLU A 66 3.88 11.43 -11.06
N THR A 67 3.39 11.82 -9.87
CA THR A 67 4.05 12.81 -9.01
C THR A 67 5.07 12.18 -8.06
N TYR A 68 4.80 10.96 -7.59
CA TYR A 68 5.57 10.22 -6.60
C TYR A 68 5.84 8.79 -7.11
N PRO A 69 6.70 8.62 -8.14
CA PRO A 69 6.85 7.34 -8.84
C PRO A 69 7.54 6.24 -8.00
N GLU A 70 8.19 6.61 -6.89
CA GLU A 70 8.83 5.66 -5.97
C GLU A 70 8.00 5.42 -4.70
N PHE A 71 6.72 5.82 -4.70
CA PHE A 71 5.85 5.69 -3.54
C PHE A 71 5.13 4.33 -3.54
N ALA A 72 5.67 3.38 -2.79
CA ALA A 72 5.24 1.99 -2.86
C ALA A 72 3.74 1.79 -2.52
N GLU A 73 3.22 2.57 -1.57
CA GLU A 73 1.81 2.52 -1.17
C GLU A 73 0.87 2.96 -2.31
N ALA A 74 1.24 3.94 -3.14
CA ALA A 74 0.40 4.38 -4.26
C ALA A 74 0.18 3.27 -5.28
N HIS A 75 1.24 2.52 -5.60
CA HIS A 75 1.15 1.32 -6.44
C HIS A 75 0.30 0.21 -5.79
N ASN A 76 0.42 0.01 -4.47
CA ASN A 76 -0.40 -0.97 -3.75
C ASN A 76 -1.89 -0.61 -3.78
N LYS A 77 -2.22 0.68 -3.66
CA LYS A 77 -3.60 1.17 -3.78
C LYS A 77 -4.12 1.04 -5.22
N LEU A 78 -3.30 1.35 -6.23
CA LEU A 78 -3.68 1.13 -7.63
C LEU A 78 -3.95 -0.36 -7.89
N ALA A 79 -3.11 -1.26 -7.38
CA ALA A 79 -3.33 -2.70 -7.46
C ALA A 79 -4.68 -3.11 -6.85
N THR A 80 -5.04 -2.53 -5.70
CA THR A 80 -6.33 -2.77 -5.03
C THR A 80 -7.50 -2.33 -5.91
N VAL A 81 -7.43 -1.14 -6.51
CA VAL A 81 -8.47 -0.63 -7.42
C VAL A 81 -8.61 -1.52 -8.65
N LEU A 82 -7.50 -1.89 -9.28
CA LEU A 82 -7.49 -2.74 -10.47
C LEU A 82 -8.13 -4.11 -10.19
N PHE A 83 -7.84 -4.70 -9.02
CA PHE A 83 -8.51 -5.93 -8.58
C PHE A 83 -10.04 -5.75 -8.47
N LEU A 84 -10.50 -4.65 -7.87
CA LEU A 84 -11.93 -4.35 -7.72
C LEU A 84 -12.63 -4.11 -9.06
N LEU A 85 -11.90 -3.62 -10.06
CA LEU A 85 -12.36 -3.47 -11.45
C LEU A 85 -12.28 -4.76 -12.28
N GLY A 86 -11.69 -5.83 -11.72
CA GLY A 86 -11.51 -7.12 -12.40
C GLY A 86 -10.29 -7.18 -13.33
N ASP A 87 -9.42 -6.17 -13.33
CA ASP A 87 -8.16 -6.16 -14.06
C ASP A 87 -7.04 -6.80 -13.22
N TYR A 88 -7.14 -8.13 -13.07
CA TYR A 88 -6.24 -8.90 -12.23
C TYR A 88 -4.80 -8.91 -12.74
N GLU A 89 -4.59 -8.86 -14.06
CA GLU A 89 -3.25 -8.86 -14.65
C GLU A 89 -2.49 -7.59 -14.27
N ASN A 90 -3.11 -6.43 -14.45
CA ASN A 90 -2.47 -5.16 -14.06
C ASN A 90 -2.40 -5.03 -12.54
N SER A 91 -3.38 -5.54 -11.78
CA SER A 91 -3.29 -5.59 -10.31
C SER A 91 -2.04 -6.32 -9.84
N VAL A 92 -1.76 -7.52 -10.38
CA VAL A 92 -0.55 -8.29 -10.06
C VAL A 92 0.72 -7.55 -10.46
N ASN A 93 0.72 -6.85 -11.60
CA ASN A 93 1.87 -6.06 -12.03
C ASN A 93 2.17 -4.91 -11.06
N GLU A 94 1.15 -4.20 -10.60
CA GLU A 94 1.30 -3.14 -9.60
C GLU A 94 1.76 -3.69 -8.24
N CYS A 95 1.27 -4.85 -7.80
CA CYS A 95 1.81 -5.51 -6.61
C CYS A 95 3.30 -5.84 -6.76
N LYS A 96 3.74 -6.33 -7.92
CA LYS A 96 5.17 -6.60 -8.18
C LYS A 96 6.00 -5.32 -8.13
N VAL A 97 5.47 -4.20 -8.61
CA VAL A 97 6.12 -2.89 -8.54
C VAL A 97 6.26 -2.46 -7.07
N THR A 98 5.19 -2.53 -6.27
CA THR A 98 5.25 -2.30 -4.81
C THR A 98 6.33 -3.16 -4.14
N LEU A 99 6.37 -4.47 -4.43
CA LEU A 99 7.30 -5.40 -3.80
C LEU A 99 8.76 -5.22 -4.25
N LYS A 100 8.98 -4.67 -5.45
CA LYS A 100 10.33 -4.29 -5.90
C LYS A 100 10.89 -3.12 -5.09
N MET A 101 10.04 -2.15 -4.72
CA MET A 101 10.42 -1.02 -3.87
C MET A 101 10.49 -1.41 -2.40
N ASN A 102 9.51 -2.19 -1.93
CA ASN A 102 9.40 -2.66 -0.56
C ASN A 102 9.07 -4.16 -0.51
N PRO A 103 10.09 -5.03 -0.41
CA PRO A 103 9.90 -6.48 -0.34
C PRO A 103 9.11 -6.99 0.88
N HIS A 104 8.95 -6.15 1.90
CA HIS A 104 8.25 -6.48 3.14
C HIS A 104 6.81 -5.94 3.18
N HIS A 105 6.31 -5.39 2.07
CA HIS A 105 4.96 -4.83 1.98
C HIS A 105 3.89 -5.93 2.01
N PHE A 106 3.47 -6.33 3.21
CA PHE A 106 2.55 -7.46 3.39
C PHE A 106 1.16 -7.22 2.76
N GLY A 107 0.74 -5.96 2.57
CA GLY A 107 -0.46 -5.64 1.79
C GLY A 107 -0.38 -6.07 0.32
N ALA A 108 0.80 -5.94 -0.30
CA ALA A 108 1.00 -6.29 -1.70
C ALA A 108 1.18 -7.80 -1.85
N TRP A 109 1.86 -8.46 -0.90
CA TRP A 109 1.90 -9.93 -0.85
C TRP A 109 0.50 -10.53 -0.70
N HIS A 110 -0.36 -9.94 0.13
CA HIS A 110 -1.75 -10.36 0.25
C HIS A 110 -2.51 -10.14 -1.06
N GLY A 111 -2.39 -8.96 -1.69
CA GLY A 111 -3.01 -8.66 -2.99
C GLY A 111 -2.62 -9.63 -4.10
N MET A 112 -1.34 -10.02 -4.18
CA MET A 112 -0.88 -11.06 -5.11
C MET A 112 -1.51 -12.42 -4.89
N GLY A 113 -1.89 -12.76 -3.65
CA GLY A 113 -2.54 -14.03 -3.34
C GLY A 113 -4.05 -14.03 -3.58
N LEU A 114 -4.66 -12.85 -3.78
CA LEU A 114 -6.09 -12.70 -4.09
C LEU A 114 -6.40 -12.80 -5.59
N CYS A 115 -5.46 -12.36 -6.43
CA CYS A 115 -5.55 -12.45 -7.89
C CYS A 115 -5.20 -13.86 -8.38
#